data_AF-A0A9P0C2S9-F1
#
_entry.id   AF-A0A9P0C2S9-F1
#
_cell.length_a   1.000
_cell.length_b   1.000
_cell.length_c   1.000
_cell.angle_alpha   90.00
_cell.angle_beta   90.00
_cell.angle_gamma   90.00
#
_symmetry.space_group_name_H-M   'P 1'
#
loop_
_entity.id
_entity.type
_entity.pdbx_description
1 polymer ?
#
loop_
_entity_poly.entity_id
_entity_poly.type
_entity_poly.pdbx_seq_one_letter_code
_entity_poly.pdbx_strand_id
1 'polypeptide(L)'
;MGLYTLFSYNVEVQYKSCLFSKAMLFTLILTILTLTLPFLVAYKSRGFWLRSQKFYEQPAIHFTYEYLLVAESDDPSYSIVCNSMKGYIGNDINNEEHCTEFQVQEHDVNSDGKVDLLDFKYYLDVPKERTITSVALIFLLDFQLKTICPLHMQSLAVINREFMTPPSGFKYLGDLQFYQISHLPCKPNMINTKYNNSILFTYAKAGHNNIVDSILDTYYMREVATHTNTLYSRIQNGHTGSMQVQASVRVPEMEIKYTPSLMQELKWAWPQYLSLAVIFYWIFNKIRLFVFFNRLFMAWEIVPWKKPNRKWCY
;
A
#
# COMPACT_ATOMS: atom_id res chain seq x y z
N MET A 1 35.43 29.21 -58.56
CA MET A 1 35.74 29.46 -57.14
C MET A 1 34.45 29.40 -56.35
N GLY A 2 34.32 28.44 -55.42
CA GLY A 2 33.17 28.36 -54.51
C GLY A 2 33.39 29.27 -53.30
N LEU A 3 32.41 30.11 -52.97
CA LEU A 3 32.44 30.94 -51.78
C LEU A 3 32.19 30.07 -50.54
N TYR A 4 33.06 30.20 -49.53
CA TYR A 4 32.91 29.56 -48.23
C TYR A 4 32.55 30.61 -47.19
N THR A 5 31.50 30.36 -46.41
CA THR A 5 31.11 31.26 -45.32
C THR A 5 32.08 31.07 -44.15
N LEU A 6 32.97 32.06 -43.93
CA LEU A 6 33.97 32.03 -42.86
C LEU A 6 33.40 32.37 -41.48
N PHE A 7 32.32 33.15 -41.43
CA PHE A 7 31.73 33.62 -40.17
C PHE A 7 30.26 33.98 -40.37
N SER A 8 29.44 33.67 -39.36
CA SER A 8 28.07 34.15 -39.25
C SER A 8 27.76 34.47 -37.78
N TYR A 9 26.95 35.49 -37.57
CA TYR A 9 26.44 35.87 -36.26
C TYR A 9 24.96 36.24 -36.38
N ASN A 10 24.21 36.03 -35.32
CA ASN A 10 22.78 36.33 -35.30
C ASN A 10 22.55 37.82 -35.04
N VAL A 11 21.68 38.42 -35.85
CA VAL A 11 21.21 39.79 -35.62
C VAL A 11 19.84 39.76 -34.98
N GLU A 12 19.69 40.44 -33.84
CA GLU A 12 18.41 40.59 -33.15
C GLU A 12 17.55 41.67 -33.83
N VAL A 13 16.34 41.29 -34.26
CA VAL A 13 15.32 42.22 -34.75
C VAL A 13 14.26 42.38 -33.66
N GLN A 14 14.05 43.61 -33.20
CA GLN A 14 13.10 43.89 -32.11
C GLN A 14 11.78 44.42 -32.65
N TYR A 15 10.67 43.82 -32.21
CA TYR A 15 9.33 44.34 -32.47
C TYR A 15 8.81 45.03 -31.21
N LYS A 16 8.60 46.35 -31.26
CA LYS A 16 8.08 47.13 -30.14
C LYS A 16 6.63 47.55 -30.36
N SER A 17 5.85 47.56 -29.28
CA SER A 17 4.45 48.01 -29.27
C SER A 17 4.12 48.76 -27.97
N CYS A 18 3.04 49.55 -27.99
CA CYS A 18 2.53 50.24 -26.80
C CYS A 18 1.79 49.29 -25.86
N LEU A 19 1.75 49.61 -24.56
CA LEU A 19 1.24 48.73 -23.49
C LEU A 19 -0.25 48.35 -23.63
N PHE A 20 -1.08 49.18 -24.26
CA PHE A 20 -2.51 48.92 -24.49
C PHE A 20 -2.87 48.57 -25.94
N SER A 21 -1.89 48.18 -26.76
CA SER A 21 -2.14 47.83 -28.16
C SER A 21 -2.69 46.41 -28.33
N LYS A 22 -3.39 46.16 -29.44
CA LYS A 22 -3.85 44.81 -29.85
C LYS A 22 -2.69 43.81 -29.94
N ALA A 23 -1.49 44.27 -30.33
CA ALA A 23 -0.28 43.46 -30.38
C ALA A 23 0.15 42.99 -28.99
N MET A 24 0.15 43.89 -28.00
CA MET A 24 0.50 43.56 -26.62
C MET A 24 -0.49 42.55 -26.02
N LEU A 25 -1.79 42.78 -26.21
CA LEU A 25 -2.84 41.86 -25.76
C LEU A 25 -2.70 40.48 -26.41
N PHE A 26 -2.41 40.41 -27.71
CA PHE A 26 -2.14 39.14 -28.39
C PHE A 26 -0.91 38.42 -27.81
N THR A 27 0.20 39.14 -27.59
CA THR A 27 1.38 38.52 -26.98
C THR A 27 1.13 38.03 -25.57
N LEU A 28 0.37 38.78 -24.77
CA LEU A 28 0.00 38.42 -23.41
C LEU A 28 -0.91 37.18 -23.38
N ILE A 29 -1.89 37.10 -24.30
CA ILE A 29 -2.72 35.90 -24.43
C ILE A 29 -1.86 34.70 -24.83
N LEU A 30 -0.96 34.85 -25.81
CA LEU A 30 -0.07 33.76 -26.22
C LEU A 30 0.85 33.30 -25.08
N THR A 31 1.41 34.20 -24.28
CA THR A 31 2.27 33.81 -23.15
C THR A 31 1.48 33.09 -22.07
N ILE A 32 0.28 33.56 -21.73
CA ILE A 32 -0.63 32.87 -20.80
C ILE A 32 -0.98 31.49 -21.35
N LEU A 33 -1.31 31.38 -22.63
CA LEU A 33 -1.69 30.12 -23.28
C LEU A 33 -0.51 29.13 -23.30
N THR A 34 0.71 29.62 -23.54
CA THR A 34 1.94 28.83 -23.49
C THR A 34 2.20 28.24 -22.11
N LEU A 35 1.84 28.94 -21.04
CA LEU A 35 2.03 28.46 -19.67
C LEU A 35 0.89 27.53 -19.20
N THR A 36 -0.34 27.85 -19.56
CA THR A 36 -1.56 27.20 -19.04
C THR A 36 -1.98 25.94 -19.81
N LEU A 37 -1.81 25.89 -21.14
CA LEU A 37 -2.16 24.69 -21.90
C LEU A 37 -1.35 23.46 -21.52
N PRO A 38 -0.01 23.52 -21.34
CA PRO A 38 0.76 22.35 -20.90
C PRO A 38 0.25 21.80 -19.57
N PHE A 39 -0.10 22.70 -18.63
CA PHE A 39 -0.66 22.33 -17.34
C PHE A 39 -2.03 21.65 -17.48
N LEU A 40 -2.93 22.21 -18.30
CA LEU A 40 -4.26 21.64 -18.53
C LEU A 40 -4.17 20.24 -19.14
N VAL A 41 -3.29 20.06 -20.14
CA VAL A 41 -3.05 18.78 -20.80
C VAL A 41 -2.47 17.77 -19.81
N ALA A 42 -1.44 18.15 -19.05
CA ALA A 42 -0.84 17.30 -18.01
C ALA A 42 -1.88 16.87 -16.96
N TYR A 43 -2.68 17.81 -16.47
CA TYR A 43 -3.72 17.53 -15.48
C TYR A 43 -4.79 16.56 -16.02
N LYS A 44 -5.22 16.75 -17.27
CA LYS A 44 -6.21 15.86 -17.93
C LYS A 44 -5.65 14.47 -18.24
N SER A 45 -4.34 14.34 -18.43
CA SER A 45 -3.67 13.06 -18.70
C SER A 45 -3.66 12.08 -17.50
N ARG A 46 -4.14 12.50 -16.32
CA ARG A 46 -4.16 11.73 -15.05
C ARG A 46 -2.79 11.33 -14.49
N GLY A 47 -1.68 11.77 -15.10
CA GLY A 47 -0.33 11.52 -14.62
C GLY A 47 0.17 12.50 -13.54
N PHE A 48 -0.53 13.63 -13.37
CA PHE A 48 -0.06 14.76 -12.53
C PHE A 48 -0.46 14.66 -11.05
N TRP A 49 -1.57 13.97 -10.75
CA TRP A 49 -2.08 13.85 -9.39
C TRP A 49 -2.63 12.45 -9.15
N LEU A 50 -1.75 11.54 -8.76
CA LEU A 50 -2.10 10.18 -8.45
C LEU A 50 -2.81 10.13 -7.09
N ARG A 51 -4.01 9.53 -7.08
CA ARG A 51 -4.79 9.34 -5.84
C ARG A 51 -4.21 8.22 -4.97
N SER A 52 -3.53 7.27 -5.59
CA SER A 52 -2.89 6.16 -4.90
C SER A 52 -1.63 5.71 -5.63
N GLN A 53 -0.64 5.32 -4.84
CA GLN A 53 0.56 4.64 -5.30
C GLN A 53 0.70 3.32 -4.54
N LYS A 54 1.56 2.46 -5.06
CA LYS A 54 1.80 1.14 -4.49
C LYS A 54 3.29 0.92 -4.33
N PHE A 55 3.65 0.15 -3.31
CA PHE A 55 5.00 -0.34 -3.12
C PHE A 55 4.96 -1.77 -2.62
N TYR A 56 6.08 -2.45 -2.77
CA TYR A 56 6.28 -3.80 -2.28
C TYR A 56 7.23 -3.73 -1.08
N GLU A 57 6.85 -4.39 0.00
CA GLU A 57 7.67 -4.53 1.20
C GLU A 57 7.36 -5.88 1.84
N GLN A 58 8.40 -6.59 2.29
CA GLN A 58 8.23 -7.71 3.21
C GLN A 58 8.20 -7.16 4.64
N PRO A 59 7.08 -7.30 5.37
CA PRO A 59 6.93 -6.77 6.72
C PRO A 59 7.86 -7.49 7.70
N ALA A 60 8.27 -6.78 8.74
CA ALA A 60 8.88 -7.42 9.90
C ALA A 60 7.75 -7.99 10.78
N ILE A 61 7.77 -9.31 10.96
CA ILE A 61 6.77 -10.04 11.72
C ILE A 61 7.45 -10.79 12.85
N HIS A 62 6.90 -10.67 14.05
CA HIS A 62 7.31 -11.46 15.21
C HIS A 62 6.08 -12.09 15.86
N PHE A 63 6.19 -13.35 16.27
CA PHE A 63 5.14 -14.00 17.03
C PHE A 63 5.10 -13.45 18.46
N THR A 64 3.94 -12.99 18.94
CA THR A 64 3.83 -12.40 20.29
C THR A 64 3.72 -13.45 21.38
N TYR A 65 3.83 -14.74 21.05
CA TYR A 65 3.58 -15.88 21.95
C TYR A 65 2.15 -15.94 22.50
N GLU A 66 1.23 -15.22 21.87
CA GLU A 66 -0.20 -15.25 22.14
C GLU A 66 -0.92 -15.98 21.00
N TYR A 67 -1.66 -17.03 21.35
CA TYR A 67 -2.45 -17.81 20.41
C TYR A 67 -3.76 -18.29 21.05
N LEU A 68 -4.73 -18.60 20.19
CA LEU A 68 -5.97 -19.25 20.52
C LEU A 68 -6.21 -20.38 19.51
N LEU A 69 -6.30 -21.60 20.01
CA LEU A 69 -6.73 -22.78 19.26
C LEU A 69 -8.06 -23.22 19.84
N VAL A 70 -9.05 -23.37 18.98
CA VAL A 70 -10.36 -23.94 19.33
C VAL A 70 -10.58 -25.14 18.41
N ALA A 71 -10.66 -26.32 19.00
CA ALA A 71 -11.05 -27.54 18.30
C ALA A 71 -12.46 -27.93 18.75
N GLU A 72 -13.42 -27.87 17.84
CA GLU A 72 -14.81 -28.24 18.10
C GLU A 72 -14.97 -29.75 17.90
N SER A 73 -15.71 -30.38 18.80
CA SER A 73 -16.02 -31.81 18.68
C SER A 73 -17.35 -32.04 17.96
N ASP A 74 -17.77 -33.30 17.89
CA ASP A 74 -19.09 -33.71 17.41
C ASP A 74 -20.23 -33.16 18.28
N ASP A 75 -19.97 -32.93 19.57
CA ASP A 75 -20.90 -32.25 20.47
C ASP A 75 -20.49 -30.77 20.64
N PRO A 76 -21.34 -29.79 20.27
CA PRO A 76 -21.03 -28.37 20.41
C PRO A 76 -20.82 -27.94 21.87
N SER A 77 -21.27 -28.74 22.83
CA SER A 77 -21.07 -28.49 24.27
C SER A 77 -19.63 -28.79 24.71
N TYR A 78 -18.86 -29.52 23.89
CA TYR A 78 -17.49 -29.88 24.17
C TYR A 78 -16.54 -29.36 23.09
N SER A 79 -15.75 -28.35 23.45
CA SER A 79 -14.64 -27.86 22.66
C SER A 79 -13.35 -27.98 23.47
N ILE A 80 -12.25 -28.26 22.77
CA ILE A 80 -10.91 -28.17 23.33
C ILE A 80 -10.38 -26.79 22.97
N VAL A 81 -10.09 -25.98 23.99
CA VAL A 81 -9.59 -24.63 23.80
C VAL A 81 -8.19 -24.55 24.40
N CYS A 82 -7.19 -24.35 23.56
CA CYS A 82 -5.82 -24.11 23.99
C CYS A 82 -5.49 -22.63 23.81
N ASN A 83 -5.05 -21.99 24.88
CA ASN A 83 -4.63 -20.59 24.82
C ASN A 83 -3.35 -20.38 25.63
N SER A 84 -2.60 -19.34 25.29
CA SER A 84 -1.47 -18.82 26.09
C SER A 84 -1.90 -17.65 26.99
N MET A 85 -3.19 -17.31 26.98
CA MET A 85 -3.76 -16.05 27.46
C MET A 85 -4.20 -16.17 28.93
N LYS A 86 -3.27 -16.55 29.80
CA LYS A 86 -3.53 -16.73 31.24
C LYS A 86 -3.98 -15.40 31.86
N GLY A 87 -5.25 -15.31 32.26
CA GLY A 87 -5.82 -14.20 33.03
C GLY A 87 -6.79 -13.26 32.30
N TYR A 88 -6.93 -13.35 30.97
CA TYR A 88 -7.90 -12.53 30.21
C TYR A 88 -9.20 -13.27 29.89
N ILE A 89 -9.09 -14.57 29.70
CA ILE A 89 -10.23 -15.46 29.54
C ILE A 89 -10.40 -16.14 30.90
N GLY A 90 -11.58 -16.00 31.51
CA GLY A 90 -11.83 -16.48 32.88
C GLY A 90 -11.49 -17.97 33.04
N ASN A 91 -11.23 -18.39 34.28
CA ASN A 91 -10.89 -19.77 34.67
C ASN A 91 -11.97 -20.84 34.30
N ASP A 92 -13.01 -20.48 33.55
CA ASP A 92 -14.11 -21.34 33.11
C ASP A 92 -13.86 -21.98 31.73
N ILE A 93 -12.67 -21.83 31.14
CA ILE A 93 -12.35 -22.57 29.92
C ILE A 93 -12.04 -24.02 30.30
N ASN A 94 -13.04 -24.86 30.09
CA ASN A 94 -12.92 -26.30 30.21
C ASN A 94 -11.86 -26.83 29.22
N ASN A 95 -11.10 -27.85 29.66
CA ASN A 95 -10.29 -28.74 28.81
C ASN A 95 -8.89 -28.25 28.36
N GLU A 96 -8.26 -27.28 29.03
CA GLU A 96 -6.82 -26.96 28.76
C GLU A 96 -5.90 -28.18 28.98
N GLU A 97 -6.33 -29.16 29.80
CA GLU A 97 -5.60 -30.41 30.05
C GLU A 97 -5.40 -31.26 28.78
N HIS A 98 -6.22 -31.05 27.75
CA HIS A 98 -6.12 -31.75 26.46
C HIS A 98 -5.08 -31.13 25.50
N CYS A 99 -4.43 -30.04 25.92
CA CYS A 99 -3.40 -29.34 25.16
C CYS A 99 -2.01 -29.79 25.62
N THR A 100 -1.47 -30.84 24.98
CA THR A 100 -0.28 -31.54 25.47
C THR A 100 1.01 -30.74 25.25
N GLU A 101 1.24 -30.26 24.02
CA GLU A 101 2.47 -29.56 23.66
C GLU A 101 2.24 -28.55 22.53
N PHE A 102 2.89 -27.39 22.65
CA PHE A 102 2.96 -26.35 21.63
C PHE A 102 4.42 -26.00 21.32
N GLN A 103 4.81 -26.14 20.05
CA GLN A 103 6.13 -25.78 19.55
C GLN A 103 6.01 -24.67 18.50
N VAL A 104 6.91 -23.69 18.60
CA VAL A 104 7.02 -22.56 17.67
C VAL A 104 8.43 -22.47 17.15
N GLN A 105 8.57 -22.30 15.85
CA GLN A 105 9.84 -22.03 15.20
C GLN A 105 9.68 -20.88 14.21
N GLU A 106 10.49 -19.83 14.40
CA GLU A 106 10.63 -18.75 13.43
C GLU A 106 11.85 -19.04 12.57
N HIS A 107 11.66 -19.17 11.26
CA HIS A 107 12.73 -19.46 10.32
C HIS A 107 13.02 -18.23 9.46
N ASP A 108 14.30 -17.87 9.42
CA ASP A 108 14.88 -16.97 8.44
C ASP A 108 15.60 -17.84 7.41
N VAL A 109 14.99 -18.02 6.23
CA VAL A 109 15.46 -18.97 5.21
C VAL A 109 16.59 -18.35 4.41
N ASN A 110 16.57 -17.03 4.23
CA ASN A 110 17.51 -16.28 3.41
C ASN A 110 18.63 -15.59 4.22
N SER A 111 18.57 -15.65 5.56
CA SER A 111 19.51 -15.03 6.51
C SER A 111 19.58 -13.49 6.42
N ASP A 112 18.48 -12.82 6.10
CA ASP A 112 18.39 -11.35 6.01
C ASP A 112 17.97 -10.66 7.33
N GLY A 113 17.75 -11.44 8.38
CA GLY A 113 17.32 -10.98 9.70
C GLY A 113 15.81 -10.73 9.81
N LYS A 114 15.01 -11.13 8.82
CA LYS A 114 13.54 -11.14 8.88
C LYS A 114 13.01 -12.57 8.96
N VAL A 115 11.82 -12.70 9.55
CA VAL A 115 11.14 -13.99 9.62
C VAL A 115 10.46 -14.26 8.29
N ASP A 116 10.87 -15.33 7.61
CA ASP A 116 10.30 -15.78 6.34
C ASP A 116 9.18 -16.81 6.54
N LEU A 117 9.29 -17.64 7.59
CA LEU A 117 8.38 -18.74 7.86
C LEU A 117 8.15 -18.90 9.36
N LEU A 118 6.88 -18.95 9.75
CA LEU A 118 6.40 -19.27 11.09
C LEU A 118 5.85 -20.69 11.09
N ASP A 119 6.54 -21.59 11.79
CA ASP A 119 6.14 -22.99 11.92
C ASP A 119 5.60 -23.27 13.33
N PHE A 120 4.33 -23.66 13.38
CA PHE A 120 3.60 -24.01 14.59
C PHE A 120 3.27 -25.50 14.59
N LYS A 121 3.51 -26.17 15.71
CA LYS A 121 3.09 -27.57 15.93
C LYS A 121 2.35 -27.67 17.25
N TYR A 122 1.17 -28.28 17.20
CA TYR A 122 0.35 -28.60 18.36
C TYR A 122 0.11 -30.10 18.42
N TYR A 123 0.08 -30.60 19.64
CA TYR A 123 -0.37 -31.95 19.97
C TYR A 123 -1.56 -31.83 20.89
N LEU A 124 -2.70 -32.37 20.45
CA LEU A 124 -3.97 -32.38 21.17
C LEU A 124 -4.30 -33.81 21.57
N ASP A 125 -4.64 -34.03 22.83
CA ASP A 125 -5.15 -35.31 23.31
C ASP A 125 -6.66 -35.33 23.18
N VAL A 126 -7.17 -36.11 22.22
CA VAL A 126 -8.60 -36.19 21.91
C VAL A 126 -9.21 -37.38 22.65
N PRO A 127 -10.26 -37.18 23.47
CA PRO A 127 -10.95 -38.28 24.12
C PRO A 127 -11.40 -39.34 23.11
N LYS A 128 -11.20 -40.63 23.42
CA LYS A 128 -11.52 -41.74 22.48
C LYS A 128 -12.99 -41.82 22.08
N GLU A 129 -13.87 -41.25 22.90
CA GLU A 129 -15.32 -41.23 22.70
C GLU A 129 -15.80 -40.10 21.79
N ARG A 130 -14.95 -39.10 21.52
CA ARG A 130 -15.30 -37.91 20.74
C ARG A 130 -14.42 -37.75 19.51
N THR A 131 -14.92 -37.01 18.53
CA THR A 131 -14.18 -36.71 17.30
C THR A 131 -14.15 -35.22 17.05
N ILE A 132 -13.07 -34.72 16.46
CA ILE A 132 -12.94 -33.30 16.11
C ILE A 132 -13.59 -33.05 14.76
N THR A 133 -14.48 -32.05 14.71
CA THR A 133 -15.23 -31.63 13.52
C THR A 133 -14.64 -30.38 12.89
N SER A 134 -14.12 -29.44 13.69
CA SER A 134 -13.51 -28.21 13.18
C SER A 134 -12.32 -27.79 14.03
N VAL A 135 -11.39 -27.05 13.43
CA VAL A 135 -10.28 -26.40 14.12
C VAL A 135 -10.16 -24.96 13.63
N ALA A 136 -10.21 -24.03 14.58
CA ALA A 136 -9.88 -22.63 14.39
C ALA A 136 -8.58 -22.29 15.14
N LEU A 137 -7.58 -21.81 14.40
CA LEU A 137 -6.31 -21.32 14.92
C LEU A 137 -6.23 -19.82 14.69
N ILE A 138 -5.91 -19.08 15.76
CA ILE A 138 -5.65 -17.65 15.71
C ILE A 138 -4.29 -17.41 16.36
N PHE A 139 -3.34 -16.93 15.56
CA PHE A 139 -2.04 -16.49 16.05
C PHE A 139 -1.98 -14.98 16.05
N LEU A 140 -1.50 -14.40 17.15
CA LEU A 140 -1.28 -12.97 17.26
C LEU A 140 0.15 -12.66 16.85
N LEU A 141 0.28 -11.70 15.94
CA LEU A 141 1.54 -11.33 15.31
C LEU A 141 1.78 -9.84 15.53
N ASP A 142 3.02 -9.49 15.85
CA ASP A 142 3.49 -8.12 15.79
C ASP A 142 3.87 -7.79 14.34
N PHE A 143 3.13 -6.89 13.70
CA PHE A 143 3.28 -6.57 12.28
C PHE A 143 3.81 -5.16 12.11
N GLN A 144 4.97 -5.04 11.44
CA GLN A 144 5.66 -3.78 11.23
C GLN A 144 6.03 -3.55 9.76
N LEU A 145 5.63 -2.41 9.21
CA LEU A 145 6.16 -1.82 7.97
C LEU A 145 7.11 -0.69 8.32
N LYS A 146 8.24 -0.57 7.61
CA LYS A 146 9.32 0.37 7.93
C LYS A 146 9.68 1.32 6.78
N THR A 147 9.37 0.98 5.52
CA THR A 147 9.94 1.70 4.36
C THR A 147 9.27 3.04 4.06
N ILE A 148 8.18 3.05 3.28
CA ILE A 148 7.52 4.26 2.79
C ILE A 148 6.45 4.73 3.77
N CYS A 149 5.70 3.77 4.32
CA CYS A 149 4.58 4.02 5.19
C CYS A 149 4.74 3.21 6.48
N PRO A 150 5.40 3.78 7.49
CA PRO A 150 5.63 3.04 8.71
C PRO A 150 4.29 2.79 9.43
N LEU A 151 3.98 1.51 9.62
CA LEU A 151 2.77 1.02 10.24
C LEU A 151 3.20 -0.01 11.28
N HIS A 152 2.66 0.13 12.49
CA HIS A 152 2.83 -0.86 13.55
C HIS A 152 1.45 -1.25 14.03
N MET A 153 1.13 -2.54 13.92
CA MET A 153 -0.16 -3.07 14.36
C MET A 153 -0.01 -4.48 14.90
N GLN A 154 -0.93 -4.84 15.80
CA GLN A 154 -1.13 -6.25 16.12
C GLN A 154 -2.03 -6.87 15.06
N SER A 155 -1.50 -7.87 14.35
CA SER A 155 -2.17 -8.57 13.27
C SER A 155 -2.50 -10.01 13.67
N LEU A 156 -3.41 -10.64 12.92
CA LEU A 156 -3.82 -12.03 13.15
C LEU A 156 -3.48 -12.90 11.95
N ALA A 157 -2.97 -14.10 12.21
CA ALA A 157 -3.00 -15.19 11.25
C ALA A 157 -4.11 -16.16 11.66
N VAL A 158 -5.14 -16.26 10.82
CA VAL A 158 -6.37 -17.01 11.13
C VAL A 158 -6.52 -18.18 10.18
N ILE A 159 -6.49 -19.39 10.71
CA ILE A 159 -6.67 -20.62 9.97
C ILE A 159 -7.90 -21.33 10.51
N ASN A 160 -8.97 -21.37 9.73
CA ASN A 160 -10.17 -22.13 10.07
C ASN A 160 -10.34 -23.30 9.09
N ARG A 161 -10.56 -24.50 9.61
CA ARG A 161 -10.85 -25.70 8.81
C ARG A 161 -11.89 -26.59 9.46
N GLU A 162 -12.86 -26.99 8.64
CA GLU A 162 -13.85 -28.00 8.95
C GLU A 162 -13.43 -29.34 8.34
N PHE A 163 -13.69 -30.43 9.07
CA PHE A 163 -13.37 -31.79 8.71
C PHE A 163 -14.64 -32.61 8.49
N MET A 164 -14.75 -33.25 7.33
CA MET A 164 -15.84 -34.18 7.03
C MET A 164 -15.62 -35.56 7.67
N THR A 165 -14.37 -35.88 8.00
CA THR A 165 -13.96 -37.15 8.59
C THR A 165 -13.03 -36.87 9.76
N PRO A 166 -13.12 -37.62 10.88
CA PRO A 166 -12.29 -37.43 12.06
C PRO A 166 -10.78 -37.40 11.70
N PRO A 167 -10.09 -36.28 11.99
CA PRO A 167 -8.67 -36.14 11.67
C PRO A 167 -7.77 -36.71 12.78
N SER A 168 -6.72 -37.43 12.39
CA SER A 168 -5.56 -37.73 13.25
C SER A 168 -4.47 -36.67 13.12
N GLY A 169 -4.47 -35.91 12.02
CA GLY A 169 -3.52 -34.83 11.84
C GLY A 169 -3.94 -33.84 10.78
N PHE A 170 -3.52 -32.59 10.96
CA PHE A 170 -3.81 -31.49 10.05
C PHE A 170 -2.51 -30.74 9.77
N LYS A 171 -2.13 -30.66 8.49
CA LYS A 171 -0.99 -29.87 8.04
C LYS A 171 -1.47 -28.74 7.14
N TYR A 172 -1.14 -27.52 7.51
CA TYR A 172 -1.46 -26.30 6.77
C TYR A 172 -0.19 -25.59 6.33
N LEU A 173 -0.18 -25.13 5.08
CA LEU A 173 0.82 -24.23 4.53
C LEU A 173 0.10 -23.08 3.82
N GLY A 174 0.42 -21.84 4.20
CA GLY A 174 -0.20 -20.66 3.62
C GLY A 174 0.72 -19.44 3.64
N ASP A 175 0.33 -18.43 2.87
CA ASP A 175 1.00 -17.14 2.80
C ASP A 175 0.22 -16.09 3.60
N LEU A 176 0.91 -15.32 4.42
CA LEU A 176 0.31 -14.15 5.06
C LEU A 176 0.16 -13.02 4.04
N GLN A 177 -1.06 -12.50 3.90
CA GLN A 177 -1.39 -11.44 2.96
C GLN A 177 -1.99 -10.24 3.67
N PHE A 178 -1.57 -9.07 3.25
CA PHE A 178 -2.08 -7.80 3.75
C PHE A 178 -3.36 -7.39 3.01
N TYR A 179 -4.45 -7.28 3.76
CA TYR A 179 -5.74 -6.85 3.27
C TYR A 179 -6.00 -5.41 3.68
N GLN A 180 -6.32 -4.56 2.70
CA GLN A 180 -6.54 -3.13 2.89
C GLN A 180 -7.85 -2.72 2.23
N ILE A 181 -8.73 -2.10 3.01
CA ILE A 181 -9.99 -1.50 2.54
C ILE A 181 -9.72 -0.07 2.08
N SER A 182 -8.94 0.68 2.86
CA SER A 182 -8.53 2.06 2.58
C SER A 182 -7.03 2.14 2.28
N HIS A 183 -6.63 3.19 1.56
CA HIS A 183 -5.21 3.49 1.34
C HIS A 183 -4.59 3.97 2.64
N LEU A 184 -3.37 3.52 2.95
CA LEU A 184 -2.68 3.98 4.14
C LEU A 184 -2.38 5.50 4.07
N PRO A 185 -2.81 6.29 5.07
CA PRO A 185 -2.49 7.70 5.14
C PRO A 185 -1.05 7.87 5.66
N CYS A 186 -0.07 7.86 4.76
CA CYS A 186 1.33 8.03 5.13
C CYS A 186 1.61 9.48 5.46
N LYS A 187 1.81 9.77 6.74
CA LYS A 187 2.26 11.08 7.20
C LYS A 187 3.78 11.07 7.37
N PRO A 188 4.48 12.15 6.97
CA PRO A 188 5.92 12.22 7.15
C PRO A 188 6.29 12.14 8.64
N ASN A 189 7.32 11.36 8.95
CA ASN A 189 7.91 11.20 10.29
C ASN A 189 6.95 10.69 11.39
N MET A 190 5.85 10.02 11.03
CA MET A 190 4.93 9.42 11.99
C MET A 190 4.68 7.96 11.66
N ILE A 191 4.82 7.11 12.67
CA ILE A 191 4.44 5.70 12.61
C ILE A 191 2.94 5.61 12.89
N ASN A 192 2.19 4.95 12.02
CA ASN A 192 0.79 4.69 12.29
C ASN A 192 0.66 3.54 13.29
N THR A 193 0.17 3.85 14.50
CA THR A 193 -0.02 2.88 15.59
C THR A 193 -1.50 2.67 15.93
N LYS A 194 -2.44 3.09 15.07
CA LYS A 194 -3.90 3.03 15.32
C LYS A 194 -4.38 1.65 15.79
N TYR A 195 -3.76 0.58 15.27
CA TYR A 195 -4.11 -0.80 15.57
C TYR A 195 -3.05 -1.54 16.42
N ASN A 196 -2.16 -0.80 17.09
CA ASN A 196 -1.20 -1.35 18.05
C ASN A 196 -1.82 -1.43 19.46
N ASN A 197 -3.00 -2.03 19.55
CA ASN A 197 -3.67 -2.32 20.81
C ASN A 197 -3.94 -3.82 20.87
N SER A 198 -3.79 -4.40 22.06
CA SER A 198 -4.11 -5.82 22.27
C SER A 198 -5.58 -6.09 21.90
N ILE A 199 -5.80 -6.89 20.86
CA ILE A 199 -7.15 -7.30 20.41
C ILE A 199 -7.88 -8.01 21.56
N LEU A 200 -7.13 -8.76 22.38
CA LEU A 200 -7.63 -9.57 23.48
C LEU A 200 -8.20 -8.75 24.65
N PHE A 201 -7.62 -7.58 24.93
CA PHE A 201 -8.15 -6.67 25.95
C PHE A 201 -9.56 -6.16 25.61
N THR A 202 -9.89 -6.09 24.31
CA THR A 202 -11.22 -5.68 23.85
C THR A 202 -12.26 -6.78 24.10
N TYR A 203 -11.89 -8.05 23.91
CA TYR A 203 -12.74 -9.21 24.20
C TYR A 203 -13.08 -9.33 25.69
N ALA A 204 -12.08 -9.21 26.58
CA ALA A 204 -12.28 -9.35 28.03
C ALA A 204 -13.35 -8.38 28.60
N LYS A 205 -13.64 -7.29 27.89
CA LYS A 205 -14.69 -6.33 28.25
C LYS A 205 -16.07 -6.64 27.64
N ALA A 206 -16.12 -7.43 26.58
CA ALA A 206 -17.32 -7.59 25.75
C ALA A 206 -18.27 -8.70 26.27
N GLY A 207 -17.82 -9.68 27.05
CA GLY A 207 -18.69 -10.68 27.69
C GLY A 207 -19.55 -11.50 26.70
N HIS A 208 -19.06 -11.76 25.49
CA HIS A 208 -19.78 -12.53 24.47
C HIS A 208 -19.54 -14.04 24.59
N ASN A 209 -20.56 -14.82 24.23
CA ASN A 209 -20.58 -16.29 24.35
C ASN A 209 -19.61 -17.01 23.39
N ASN A 210 -19.26 -16.41 22.23
CA ASN A 210 -18.33 -16.99 21.26
C ASN A 210 -17.04 -16.14 21.16
N ILE A 211 -15.94 -16.68 21.67
CA ILE A 211 -14.63 -16.00 21.73
C ILE A 211 -14.09 -15.75 20.31
N VAL A 212 -14.13 -16.78 19.46
CA VAL A 212 -13.59 -16.72 18.09
C VAL A 212 -14.30 -15.66 17.27
N ASP A 213 -15.64 -15.72 17.18
CA ASP A 213 -16.43 -14.79 16.36
C ASP A 213 -16.21 -13.33 16.77
N SER A 214 -16.25 -13.03 18.07
CA SER A 214 -16.05 -11.65 18.55
C SER A 214 -14.65 -11.10 18.24
N ILE A 215 -13.61 -11.93 18.31
CA ILE A 215 -12.25 -11.53 17.91
C ILE A 215 -12.20 -11.28 16.40
N LEU A 216 -12.78 -12.17 15.59
CA LEU A 216 -12.77 -12.04 14.14
C LEU A 216 -13.58 -10.83 13.68
N ASP A 217 -14.76 -10.61 14.23
CA ASP A 217 -15.63 -9.47 13.90
C ASP A 217 -14.93 -8.15 14.21
N THR A 218 -14.37 -8.01 15.42
CA THR A 218 -13.64 -6.79 15.80
C THR A 218 -12.38 -6.57 14.96
N TYR A 219 -11.73 -7.65 14.52
CA TYR A 219 -10.53 -7.59 13.68
C TYR A 219 -10.84 -7.21 12.23
N TYR A 220 -11.84 -7.84 11.61
CA TYR A 220 -12.18 -7.60 10.21
C TYR A 220 -12.96 -6.31 9.98
N MET A 221 -13.51 -5.68 11.02
CA MET A 221 -14.07 -4.31 10.94
C MET A 221 -13.00 -3.23 10.80
N ARG A 222 -11.71 -3.57 10.91
CA ARG A 222 -10.60 -2.63 10.70
C ARG A 222 -10.45 -2.30 9.21
N GLU A 223 -9.93 -1.10 8.95
CA GLU A 223 -9.59 -0.69 7.57
C GLU A 223 -8.44 -1.51 6.97
N VAL A 224 -7.62 -2.12 7.83
CA VAL A 224 -6.41 -2.83 7.50
C VAL A 224 -6.34 -4.10 8.37
N ALA A 225 -6.09 -5.23 7.73
CA ALA A 225 -6.00 -6.55 8.36
C ALA A 225 -4.99 -7.43 7.63
N THR A 226 -4.62 -8.54 8.25
CA THR A 226 -3.90 -9.64 7.60
C THR A 226 -4.82 -10.84 7.50
N HIS A 227 -4.67 -11.61 6.44
CA HIS A 227 -5.34 -12.89 6.28
C HIS A 227 -4.34 -13.91 5.75
N THR A 228 -4.57 -15.19 6.04
CA THR A 228 -3.71 -16.26 5.55
C THR A 228 -4.34 -16.90 4.33
N ASN A 229 -3.66 -16.81 3.19
CA ASN A 229 -4.08 -17.47 1.96
C ASN A 229 -3.54 -18.89 1.91
N THR A 230 -4.41 -19.87 1.68
CA THR A 230 -4.05 -21.29 1.79
C THR A 230 -3.36 -21.76 0.52
N LEU A 231 -2.13 -22.29 0.61
CA LEU A 231 -1.43 -22.87 -0.53
C LEU A 231 -1.65 -24.38 -0.61
N TYR A 232 -1.48 -25.04 0.52
CA TYR A 232 -1.62 -26.48 0.64
C TYR A 232 -2.16 -26.83 2.02
N SER A 233 -3.15 -27.72 2.06
CA SER A 233 -3.63 -28.31 3.30
C SER A 233 -3.78 -29.81 3.13
N ARG A 234 -3.24 -30.59 4.07
CA ARG A 234 -3.36 -32.04 4.12
C ARG A 234 -4.02 -32.46 5.41
N ILE A 235 -4.99 -33.35 5.27
CA ILE A 235 -5.67 -34.00 6.39
C ILE A 235 -5.19 -35.44 6.43
N GLN A 236 -4.80 -35.89 7.62
CA GLN A 236 -4.56 -37.29 7.92
C GLN A 236 -5.81 -37.78 8.64
N ASN A 237 -6.49 -38.75 8.05
CA ASN A 237 -7.75 -39.24 8.59
C ASN A 237 -7.48 -40.39 9.57
N GLY A 238 -8.35 -40.52 10.57
CA GLY A 238 -8.31 -41.61 11.53
C GLY A 238 -8.41 -41.10 12.95
N HIS A 239 -9.10 -41.85 13.81
CA HIS A 239 -9.20 -41.53 15.22
C HIS A 239 -8.14 -42.29 16.00
N THR A 240 -7.09 -41.59 16.43
CA THR A 240 -5.96 -42.21 17.16
C THR A 240 -5.93 -41.83 18.65
N GLY A 241 -6.87 -40.98 19.10
CA GLY A 241 -6.86 -40.40 20.45
C GLY A 241 -5.87 -39.25 20.64
N SER A 242 -5.05 -38.96 19.62
CA SER A 242 -4.19 -37.79 19.56
C SER A 242 -4.34 -37.13 18.19
N MET A 243 -4.33 -35.80 18.13
CA MET A 243 -4.34 -35.02 16.89
C MET A 243 -3.11 -34.14 16.81
N GLN A 244 -2.35 -34.28 15.73
CA GLN A 244 -1.21 -33.39 15.43
C GLN A 244 -1.64 -32.27 14.49
N VAL A 245 -1.52 -31.01 14.92
CA VAL A 245 -1.80 -29.85 14.07
C VAL A 245 -0.51 -29.11 13.75
N GLN A 246 -0.12 -29.09 12.49
CA GLN A 246 1.02 -28.33 11.98
C GLN A 246 0.53 -27.18 11.10
N ALA A 247 0.87 -25.95 11.46
CA ALA A 247 0.58 -24.76 10.66
C ALA A 247 1.87 -24.03 10.31
N SER A 248 2.12 -23.89 9.02
CA SER A 248 3.26 -23.20 8.45
C SER A 248 2.77 -21.95 7.72
N VAL A 249 3.13 -20.77 8.21
CA VAL A 249 2.72 -19.47 7.64
C VAL A 249 3.95 -18.76 7.10
N ARG A 250 4.00 -18.56 5.79
CA ARG A 250 5.07 -17.82 5.12
C ARG A 250 4.78 -16.33 5.12
N VAL A 251 5.83 -15.52 5.15
CA VAL A 251 5.78 -14.06 5.10
C VAL A 251 6.39 -13.57 3.79
N PRO A 252 5.61 -13.53 2.69
CA PRO A 252 6.10 -13.03 1.42
C PRO A 252 6.17 -11.50 1.39
N GLU A 253 6.80 -10.98 0.34
CA GLU A 253 6.70 -9.57 -0.04
C GLU A 253 5.26 -9.24 -0.46
N MET A 254 4.70 -8.12 0.02
CA MET A 254 3.29 -7.76 -0.16
C MET A 254 3.09 -6.38 -0.77
N GLU A 255 2.02 -6.24 -1.56
CA GLU A 255 1.63 -4.99 -2.22
C GLU A 255 0.86 -4.08 -1.25
N ILE A 256 1.46 -2.95 -0.88
CA ILE A 256 0.85 -1.97 0.02
C ILE A 256 0.47 -0.72 -0.77
N LYS A 257 -0.78 -0.27 -0.63
CA LYS A 257 -1.29 0.92 -1.31
C LYS A 257 -1.38 2.08 -0.34
N TYR A 258 -0.90 3.24 -0.78
CA TYR A 258 -0.87 4.43 0.05
C TYR A 258 -1.25 5.68 -0.72
N THR A 259 -1.60 6.73 0.03
CA THR A 259 -1.80 8.07 -0.50
C THR A 259 -0.45 8.78 -0.58
N PRO A 260 0.02 9.18 -1.79
CA PRO A 260 1.29 9.86 -1.94
C PRO A 260 1.24 11.26 -1.30
N SER A 261 2.41 11.73 -0.86
CA SER A 261 2.54 13.09 -0.32
C SER A 261 2.57 14.14 -1.43
N LEU A 262 2.21 15.39 -1.09
CA LEU A 262 2.28 16.51 -2.04
C LEU A 262 3.66 16.68 -2.67
N MET A 263 4.72 16.46 -1.89
CA MET A 263 6.10 16.58 -2.37
C MET A 263 6.46 15.47 -3.36
N GLN A 264 5.94 14.26 -3.14
CA GLN A 264 6.12 13.14 -4.02
C GLN A 264 5.38 13.32 -5.35
N GLU A 265 4.16 13.86 -5.31
CA GLU A 265 3.43 14.23 -6.52
C GLU A 265 4.17 15.35 -7.27
N LEU A 266 4.68 16.36 -6.55
CA LEU A 266 5.45 17.44 -7.17
C LEU A 266 6.71 16.92 -7.88
N LYS A 267 7.42 15.95 -7.29
CA LYS A 267 8.60 15.28 -7.88
C LYS A 267 8.30 14.66 -9.26
N TRP A 268 7.09 14.13 -9.45
CA TRP A 268 6.69 13.50 -10.72
C TRP A 268 5.96 14.45 -11.68
N ALA A 269 5.37 15.52 -11.14
CA ALA A 269 4.65 16.52 -11.88
C ALA A 269 5.56 17.42 -12.74
N TRP A 270 6.69 17.86 -12.21
CA TRP A 270 7.54 18.86 -12.90
C TRP A 270 8.15 18.38 -14.24
N PRO A 271 8.61 17.12 -14.43
CA PRO A 271 9.16 16.67 -15.71
C PRO A 271 8.06 16.51 -16.77
N GLN A 272 6.86 16.06 -16.35
CA GLN A 272 5.70 15.97 -17.23
C GLN A 272 5.28 17.36 -17.71
N TYR A 273 5.25 18.34 -16.81
CA TYR A 273 4.97 19.73 -17.18
C TYR A 273 6.02 20.31 -18.13
N LEU A 274 7.31 20.15 -17.80
CA LEU A 274 8.40 20.73 -18.57
C LEU A 274 8.46 20.16 -20.00
N SER A 275 8.27 18.85 -20.15
CA SER A 275 8.26 18.21 -21.48
C SER A 275 7.16 18.76 -22.39
N LEU A 276 5.95 18.96 -21.87
CA LEU A 276 4.86 19.59 -22.62
C LEU A 276 5.13 21.09 -22.85
N ALA A 277 5.63 21.80 -21.84
CA ALA A 277 5.88 23.24 -21.92
C ALA A 277 6.86 23.59 -23.04
N VAL A 278 7.91 22.78 -23.26
CA VAL A 278 8.87 22.98 -24.36
C VAL A 278 8.20 22.88 -25.74
N ILE A 279 7.32 21.90 -25.93
CA ILE A 279 6.59 21.71 -27.20
C ILE A 279 5.66 22.89 -27.46
N PHE A 280 4.84 23.26 -26.48
CA PHE A 280 3.92 24.39 -26.60
C PHE A 280 4.68 25.71 -26.81
N TYR A 281 5.79 25.93 -26.10
CA TYR A 281 6.65 27.09 -26.30
C TYR A 281 7.17 27.16 -27.73
N TRP A 282 7.63 26.05 -28.29
CA TRP A 282 8.09 25.99 -29.68
C TRP A 282 6.97 26.33 -30.67
N ILE A 283 5.78 25.73 -30.51
CA ILE A 283 4.62 26.00 -31.37
C ILE A 283 4.19 27.47 -31.30
N PHE A 284 4.02 28.02 -30.10
CA PHE A 284 3.58 29.40 -29.92
C PHE A 284 4.64 30.41 -30.36
N ASN A 285 5.92 30.09 -30.20
CA ASN A 285 6.98 30.93 -30.74
C ASN A 285 6.94 30.97 -32.28
N LYS A 286 6.64 29.86 -32.95
CA LYS A 286 6.43 29.84 -34.42
C LYS A 286 5.21 30.66 -34.84
N ILE A 287 4.10 30.56 -34.13
CA ILE A 287 2.90 31.39 -34.37
C ILE A 287 3.24 32.88 -34.18
N ARG A 288 3.93 33.23 -33.10
CA ARG A 288 4.36 34.60 -32.83
C ARG A 288 5.24 35.16 -33.94
N LEU A 289 6.24 34.39 -34.39
CA LEU A 289 7.11 34.77 -35.50
C LEU A 289 6.30 35.01 -36.78
N PHE A 290 5.38 34.11 -37.12
CA PHE A 290 4.53 34.25 -38.29
C PHE A 290 3.68 35.54 -38.25
N VAL A 291 3.09 35.85 -37.10
CA VAL A 291 2.21 37.01 -36.92
C VAL A 291 2.96 38.34 -37.06
N PHE A 292 4.14 38.46 -36.46
CA PHE A 292 4.94 39.69 -36.54
C PHE A 292 5.68 39.84 -37.87
N PHE A 293 6.15 38.74 -38.46
CA PHE A 293 6.78 38.76 -39.79
C PHE A 293 5.78 39.19 -40.87
N ASN A 294 4.55 38.67 -40.83
CA ASN A 294 3.49 39.06 -41.77
C ASN A 294 2.79 40.37 -41.41
N ARG A 295 3.23 41.07 -40.34
CA ARG A 295 2.68 42.35 -39.88
C ARG A 295 1.16 42.35 -39.68
N LEU A 296 0.60 41.22 -39.21
CA LEU A 296 -0.84 41.11 -38.93
C LEU A 296 -1.30 42.04 -37.80
N PHE A 297 -0.39 42.40 -36.89
CA PHE A 297 -0.60 43.44 -35.90
C PHE A 297 0.40 44.58 -36.07
N MET A 298 -0.02 45.78 -35.70
CA MET A 298 0.82 46.97 -35.75
C MET A 298 1.91 46.87 -34.67
N ALA A 299 3.13 46.58 -35.11
CA ALA A 299 4.34 46.55 -34.29
C ALA A 299 5.48 47.19 -35.06
N TRP A 300 6.39 47.83 -34.34
CA TRP A 300 7.47 48.57 -34.95
C TRP A 300 8.72 47.73 -34.97
N GLU A 301 9.18 47.44 -36.18
CA GLU A 301 10.40 46.71 -36.43
C GLU A 301 11.60 47.64 -36.28
N ILE A 302 12.45 47.34 -35.30
CA ILE A 302 13.70 48.02 -35.05
C ILE A 302 14.81 47.07 -35.50
N VAL A 303 15.39 47.41 -36.65
CA VAL A 303 16.57 46.75 -37.21
C VAL A 303 17.81 47.57 -36.83
N PRO A 304 18.90 46.93 -36.40
CA PRO A 304 20.04 47.63 -35.79
C PRO A 304 20.79 48.57 -36.74
N TRP A 305 20.70 48.36 -38.06
CA TRP A 305 21.34 49.20 -39.07
C TRP A 305 20.48 50.38 -39.56
N LYS A 306 19.23 50.55 -39.07
CA LYS A 306 18.34 51.65 -39.47
C LYS A 306 18.16 52.62 -38.31
N LYS A 307 18.36 53.93 -38.53
CA LYS A 307 18.16 54.95 -37.49
C LYS A 307 16.74 54.83 -36.91
N PRO A 308 16.58 54.70 -35.58
CA PRO A 308 15.27 54.59 -34.98
C PRO A 308 14.54 55.93 -35.10
N ASN A 309 13.44 55.96 -35.84
CA ASN A 309 12.52 57.09 -35.79
C ASN A 309 11.86 57.09 -34.40
N ARG A 310 12.21 58.05 -33.54
CA ARG A 310 11.47 58.32 -32.29
C ARG A 310 10.03 58.62 -32.68
N LYS A 311 9.14 57.71 -32.40
CA LYS A 311 7.70 57.90 -32.57
C LYS A 311 7.08 57.54 -31.22
N TRP A 312 6.09 58.32 -30.83
CA TRP A 312 5.48 58.28 -29.52
C TRP A 312 4.25 57.37 -29.54
N CYS A 313 4.02 56.65 -28.44
CA CYS A 313 2.74 56.01 -28.18
C CYS A 313 1.75 57.12 -27.81
N TYR A 314 0.76 57.37 -28.68
CA TYR A 314 -0.36 58.28 -28.39
C TYR A 314 -1.49 57.52 -27.70
#